data_AF-A0A7R9WDX6-F1
#
_entry.id   AF-A0A7R9WDX6-F1
#
_cell.length_a   1.000
_cell.length_b   1.000
_cell.length_c   1.000
_cell.angle_alpha   90.00
_cell.angle_beta   90.00
_cell.angle_gamma   90.00
#
_symmetry.space_group_name_H-M   'P 1'
#
loop_
_entity.id
_entity.type
_entity.pdbx_description
1 polymer ?
#
loop_
_entity_poly.entity_id
_entity_poly.type
_entity_poly.pdbx_seq_one_letter_code
_entity_poly.pdbx_strand_id
1 'polypeptide(L)'
;MAFFRSLRALLLRNLIYRKRRWVASIFEFILPIAAVAILVGIKVSVENSQGFTPTTIPPTYLDDSDVLIPFSFQDYVTALQAKRICRLDPYGGYFSITGMNRYDWPVPFVKCDSRRCKEDGEDASQKYCEYNIFGVAPGDGSADAQSRVNSFLQYLRTRYPQLYPESSDTSGKTEDLPFDYPFVREFTSSADIDNYVKSSQYGTSGTPKLGLAVVLGAGSTATDYPYSLRMNSTNFNSPENEARPASKTMPNTDRLYDSFAKTESDACSPRGGTPFLGSYAYQSCQGQYVSNGALTVQRLVDDWILWDTGAENVSGGNATVVPSGVKFVSFPTKSYVESGFYSAISQFIPLLIVLGLLYPIAACVRSIVQEKELRQKELMKMMSVSDAAIGWSWFISLYSFLFLSGLFCSLTADALFANSEWVLLFVFFEVSYLASLMFVFVVAACFSRGTRAVLVG
;
A
#
# COMPACT_ATOMS: atom_id res chain seq x y z
N MET A 1 -20.64 0.65 59.25
CA MET A 1 -20.23 -0.70 59.75
C MET A 1 -20.97 -1.86 59.08
N ALA A 2 -22.30 -1.80 58.88
CA ALA A 2 -23.07 -2.91 58.28
C ALA A 2 -22.62 -3.29 56.86
N PHE A 3 -22.38 -2.30 55.99
CA PHE A 3 -21.93 -2.52 54.60
C PHE A 3 -20.64 -3.36 54.49
N PHE A 4 -19.61 -3.04 55.28
CA PHE A 4 -18.35 -3.78 55.27
C PHE A 4 -18.50 -5.21 55.83
N ARG A 5 -19.39 -5.41 56.80
CA ARG A 5 -19.70 -6.74 57.32
C ARG A 5 -20.39 -7.60 56.26
N SER A 6 -21.39 -7.05 55.55
CA SER A 6 -22.04 -7.76 54.44
C SER A 6 -21.07 -8.03 53.28
N LEU A 7 -20.23 -7.06 52.93
CA LEU A 7 -19.23 -7.21 51.86
C LEU A 7 -18.24 -8.35 52.20
N ARG A 8 -17.73 -8.39 53.43
CA ARG A 8 -16.81 -9.45 53.87
C ARG A 8 -17.45 -10.84 53.82
N ALA A 9 -18.73 -10.96 54.21
CA ALA A 9 -19.45 -12.22 54.13
C ALA A 9 -19.64 -12.69 52.67
N LEU A 10 -19.95 -11.76 51.75
CA LEU A 10 -20.06 -12.05 50.32
C LEU A 10 -18.72 -12.45 49.69
N LEU A 11 -17.63 -11.77 50.06
CA LEU A 11 -16.29 -12.16 49.61
C LEU A 11 -15.92 -13.56 50.09
N LEU A 12 -16.22 -13.91 51.35
CA LEU A 12 -15.98 -15.24 51.88
C LEU A 12 -16.82 -16.30 51.14
N ARG A 13 -18.09 -15.99 50.85
CA ARG A 13 -18.96 -16.86 50.04
C ARG A 13 -18.38 -17.10 48.64
N ASN A 14 -17.96 -16.04 47.96
CA ASN A 14 -17.37 -16.13 46.62
C ASN A 14 -16.06 -16.94 46.64
N LEU A 15 -15.24 -16.75 47.68
CA LEU A 15 -14.02 -17.53 47.90
C LEU A 15 -14.33 -19.01 48.12
N ILE A 16 -15.33 -19.35 48.95
CA ILE A 16 -15.76 -20.73 49.18
C ILE A 16 -16.28 -21.37 47.89
N TYR A 17 -17.07 -20.62 47.10
CA TYR A 17 -17.59 -21.09 45.82
C TYR A 17 -16.46 -21.48 44.86
N ARG A 18 -15.46 -20.60 44.71
CA ARG A 18 -14.26 -20.87 43.88
C ARG A 18 -13.42 -22.02 44.45
N LYS A 19 -13.21 -22.07 45.77
CA LYS A 19 -12.49 -23.17 46.43
C LYS A 19 -13.15 -24.53 46.22
N ARG A 20 -14.49 -24.59 46.15
CA ARG A 20 -15.21 -25.84 45.83
C ARG A 20 -15.10 -26.22 44.35
N ARG A 21 -14.97 -25.24 43.45
CA ARG A 21 -14.72 -25.44 42.01
C ARG A 21 -13.24 -25.22 41.65
N TRP A 22 -12.35 -25.74 42.48
CA TRP A 22 -10.91 -25.50 42.38
C TRP A 22 -10.34 -25.87 41.01
N VAL A 23 -10.79 -26.96 40.38
CA VAL A 23 -10.34 -27.37 39.04
C VAL A 23 -10.64 -26.28 37.99
N ALA A 24 -11.87 -25.78 37.95
CA ALA A 24 -12.24 -24.72 37.01
C ALA A 24 -11.48 -23.42 37.29
N SER A 25 -11.33 -23.04 38.57
CA SER A 25 -10.54 -21.86 38.95
C SER A 25 -9.05 -22.00 38.61
N ILE A 26 -8.49 -23.20 38.64
CA ILE A 26 -7.12 -23.45 38.16
C ILE A 26 -7.04 -23.26 36.64
N PHE A 27 -7.99 -23.81 35.88
CA PHE A 27 -8.03 -23.62 34.42
C PHE A 27 -8.20 -22.15 34.03
N GLU A 28 -9.08 -21.40 34.70
CA GLU A 28 -9.25 -19.94 34.50
C GLU A 28 -7.94 -19.17 34.70
N PHE A 29 -7.06 -19.66 35.59
CA PHE A 29 -5.82 -18.97 35.96
C PHE A 29 -4.68 -19.31 35.00
N ILE A 30 -4.54 -20.61 34.71
CA ILE A 30 -3.43 -21.16 33.92
C ILE A 30 -3.59 -20.81 32.44
N LEU A 31 -4.81 -20.71 31.92
CA LEU A 31 -5.03 -20.60 30.47
C LEU A 31 -4.44 -19.32 29.84
N PRO A 32 -4.60 -18.11 30.42
CA PRO A 32 -3.90 -16.91 29.95
C PRO A 32 -2.37 -17.03 30.02
N ILE A 33 -1.87 -17.60 31.12
CA ILE A 33 -0.43 -17.78 31.35
C ILE A 33 0.13 -18.76 30.31
N ALA A 34 -0.59 -19.84 30.03
CA ALA A 34 -0.23 -20.84 29.03
C ALA A 34 -0.22 -20.25 27.61
N ALA A 35 -1.16 -19.36 27.27
CA ALA A 35 -1.17 -18.69 25.97
C ALA A 35 0.09 -17.83 25.76
N VAL A 36 0.51 -17.06 26.78
CA VAL A 36 1.78 -16.31 26.73
C VAL A 36 2.98 -17.25 26.73
N ALA A 37 2.95 -18.33 27.52
CA ALA A 37 4.03 -19.32 27.55
C ALA A 37 4.20 -20.06 26.21
N ILE A 38 3.11 -20.31 25.47
CA ILE A 38 3.16 -20.87 24.11
C ILE A 38 3.90 -19.90 23.18
N LEU A 39 3.62 -18.60 23.26
CA LEU A 39 4.35 -17.59 22.47
C LEU A 39 5.85 -17.58 22.79
N VAL A 40 6.22 -17.69 24.06
CA VAL A 40 7.61 -17.84 24.49
C VAL A 40 8.22 -19.12 23.93
N GLY A 41 7.49 -20.23 23.96
CA GLY A 41 7.92 -21.50 23.39
C GLY A 41 8.16 -21.43 21.88
N ILE A 42 7.30 -20.74 21.14
CA ILE A 42 7.49 -20.49 19.70
C ILE A 42 8.75 -19.64 19.49
N LYS A 43 8.94 -18.55 20.25
CA LYS A 43 10.14 -17.71 20.17
C LYS A 43 11.41 -18.54 20.34
N VAL A 44 11.50 -19.31 21.43
CA VAL A 44 12.69 -20.13 21.74
C VAL A 44 12.93 -21.21 20.68
N SER A 45 11.87 -21.80 20.13
CA SER A 45 11.98 -22.84 19.10
C SER A 45 12.54 -22.29 17.77
N VAL A 46 12.37 -21.00 17.54
CA VAL A 46 12.65 -20.34 16.26
C VAL A 46 13.88 -19.41 16.36
N GLU A 47 14.41 -19.18 17.56
CA GLU A 47 15.51 -18.24 17.82
C GLU A 47 16.80 -18.54 17.03
N ASN A 48 17.03 -19.78 16.61
CA ASN A 48 18.20 -20.19 15.83
C ASN A 48 17.92 -20.45 14.33
N SER A 49 16.70 -20.21 13.85
CA SER A 49 16.37 -20.45 12.45
C SER A 49 16.68 -19.24 11.56
N GLN A 50 17.02 -19.51 10.30
CA GLN A 50 17.30 -18.46 9.32
C GLN A 50 16.05 -17.61 9.08
N GLY A 51 16.21 -16.29 9.13
CA GLY A 51 15.13 -15.31 8.94
C GLY A 51 14.42 -14.85 10.22
N PHE A 52 14.72 -15.46 11.38
CA PHE A 52 14.08 -15.11 12.65
C PHE A 52 15.03 -14.51 13.70
N THR A 53 16.34 -14.65 13.50
CA THR A 53 17.36 -13.96 14.29
C THR A 53 17.35 -12.46 14.00
N PRO A 54 17.58 -11.59 15.00
CA PRO A 54 17.80 -10.19 14.76
C PRO A 54 19.05 -9.98 13.90
N THR A 55 18.90 -9.44 12.70
CA THR A 55 20.01 -9.17 11.79
C THR A 55 20.24 -7.67 11.71
N THR A 56 21.51 -7.26 11.79
CA THR A 56 21.88 -5.86 11.53
C THR A 56 22.15 -5.71 10.05
N ILE A 57 21.29 -4.97 9.36
CA ILE A 57 21.46 -4.64 7.96
C ILE A 57 22.43 -3.46 7.87
N PRO A 58 23.56 -3.58 7.14
CA PRO A 58 24.53 -2.51 6.99
C PRO A 58 23.91 -1.31 6.26
N PRO A 59 24.50 -0.10 6.37
CA PRO A 59 24.01 1.03 5.59
C PRO A 59 24.19 0.75 4.10
N THR A 60 23.15 1.01 3.31
CA THR A 60 23.22 0.87 1.85
C THR A 60 23.49 2.24 1.24
N TYR A 61 24.66 2.37 0.62
CA TYR A 61 24.97 3.45 -0.30
C TYR A 61 24.73 2.91 -1.71
N LEU A 62 24.02 3.69 -2.53
CA LEU A 62 23.73 3.29 -3.90
C LEU A 62 24.96 3.55 -4.76
N ASP A 63 25.33 2.55 -5.55
CA ASP A 63 26.41 2.67 -6.53
C ASP A 63 25.87 3.26 -7.84
N ASP A 64 26.76 3.63 -8.76
CA ASP A 64 26.38 4.19 -10.07
C ASP A 64 25.45 3.26 -10.88
N SER A 65 25.44 1.95 -10.59
CA SER A 65 24.54 0.96 -11.21
C SER A 65 23.09 1.04 -10.75
N ASP A 66 22.83 1.63 -9.59
CA ASP A 66 21.48 1.76 -9.03
C ASP A 66 20.80 3.09 -9.43
N VAL A 67 21.53 3.90 -10.20
CA VAL A 67 21.05 5.18 -10.69
C VAL A 67 20.01 4.93 -11.77
N LEU A 68 18.78 5.39 -11.52
CA LEU A 68 17.67 5.30 -12.46
C LEU A 68 17.81 6.40 -13.50
N ILE A 69 18.00 6.01 -14.76
CA ILE A 69 18.13 6.94 -15.89
C ILE A 69 16.88 6.78 -16.77
N PRO A 70 15.85 7.62 -16.61
CA PRO A 70 14.71 7.63 -17.50
C PRO A 70 15.11 8.11 -18.90
N PHE A 71 14.37 7.63 -19.89
CA PHE A 71 14.43 8.16 -21.24
C PHE A 71 14.08 9.64 -21.25
N SER A 72 14.74 10.40 -22.11
CA SER A 72 14.30 11.76 -22.44
C SER A 72 13.07 11.71 -23.35
N PHE A 73 12.31 12.80 -23.43
CA PHE A 73 11.19 12.84 -24.37
C PHE A 73 11.67 12.73 -25.83
N GLN A 74 12.88 13.21 -26.15
CA GLN A 74 13.49 13.02 -27.47
C GLN A 74 13.74 11.54 -27.79
N ASP A 75 14.07 10.72 -26.80
CA ASP A 75 14.23 9.28 -26.99
C ASP A 75 12.88 8.62 -27.33
N TYR A 76 11.77 9.08 -26.74
CA TYR A 76 10.43 8.64 -27.13
C TYR A 76 10.08 9.06 -28.56
N VAL A 77 10.38 10.29 -28.97
CA VAL A 77 10.18 10.75 -30.36
C VAL A 77 10.98 9.88 -31.33
N THR A 78 12.25 9.63 -31.02
CA THR A 78 13.12 8.78 -31.84
C THR A 78 12.59 7.34 -31.90
N ALA A 79 12.06 6.82 -30.78
CA ALA A 79 11.47 5.49 -30.72
C ALA A 79 10.16 5.36 -31.52
N LEU A 80 9.39 6.44 -31.66
CA LEU A 80 8.18 6.52 -32.48
C LEU A 80 8.50 6.47 -33.98
N GLN A 81 9.58 7.12 -34.41
CA GLN A 81 10.03 7.17 -35.80
C GLN A 81 10.82 5.91 -36.22
N ALA A 82 11.38 5.18 -35.25
CA ALA A 82 12.21 4.02 -35.53
C ALA A 82 11.44 2.90 -36.24
N LYS A 83 11.93 2.50 -37.43
CA LYS A 83 11.41 1.34 -38.16
C LYS A 83 11.62 0.05 -37.35
N ARG A 84 10.55 -0.73 -37.21
CA ARG A 84 10.50 -1.95 -36.40
C ARG A 84 10.44 -3.16 -37.31
N ILE A 85 11.40 -4.07 -37.15
CA ILE A 85 11.56 -5.25 -38.00
C ILE A 85 11.58 -6.50 -37.10
N CYS A 86 10.88 -7.54 -37.52
CA CYS A 86 10.94 -8.86 -36.90
C CYS A 86 12.31 -9.49 -37.16
N ARG A 87 13.00 -9.92 -36.10
CA ARG A 87 14.26 -10.66 -36.17
C ARG A 87 14.16 -12.00 -35.47
N LEU A 88 14.57 -13.06 -36.13
CA LEU A 88 14.70 -14.38 -35.53
C LEU A 88 15.91 -14.40 -34.58
N ASP A 89 15.73 -14.85 -33.34
CA ASP A 89 16.82 -14.97 -32.38
C ASP A 89 17.80 -16.09 -32.84
N PRO A 90 19.11 -15.82 -32.94
CA PRO A 90 20.09 -16.81 -33.35
C PRO A 90 20.22 -18.03 -32.41
N TYR A 91 19.77 -17.91 -31.14
CA TYR A 91 19.93 -18.96 -30.12
C TYR A 91 18.60 -19.61 -29.68
N GLY A 92 17.45 -19.19 -30.23
CA GLY A 92 16.16 -19.72 -29.85
C GLY A 92 15.10 -19.44 -30.92
N GLY A 93 14.18 -20.37 -31.14
CA GLY A 93 13.15 -20.29 -32.21
C GLY A 93 12.04 -19.25 -31.99
N TYR A 94 12.34 -18.10 -31.40
CA TYR A 94 11.39 -17.02 -31.13
C TYR A 94 11.79 -15.75 -31.90
N PHE A 95 10.80 -14.92 -32.23
CA PHE A 95 11.02 -13.63 -32.87
C PHE A 95 11.15 -12.51 -31.83
N SER A 96 12.05 -11.57 -32.12
CA SER A 96 12.24 -10.30 -31.43
C SER A 96 11.93 -9.15 -32.38
N ILE A 97 11.58 -7.97 -31.87
CA ILE A 97 11.39 -6.77 -32.68
C ILE A 97 12.54 -5.80 -32.42
N THR A 98 13.13 -5.25 -33.48
CA THR A 98 14.28 -4.35 -33.36
C THR A 98 14.01 -3.15 -32.45
N GLY A 99 14.93 -2.88 -31.53
CA GLY A 99 14.84 -1.77 -30.57
C GLY A 99 13.76 -1.97 -29.49
N MET A 100 13.29 -3.20 -29.30
CA MET A 100 12.36 -3.56 -28.23
C MET A 100 12.89 -4.75 -27.47
N ASN A 101 12.96 -4.61 -26.15
CA ASN A 101 13.27 -5.70 -25.25
C ASN A 101 11.97 -6.14 -24.57
N ARG A 102 11.77 -7.44 -24.41
CA ARG A 102 10.64 -8.03 -23.68
C ARG A 102 10.45 -7.43 -22.28
N TYR A 103 11.53 -6.97 -21.67
CA TYR A 103 11.51 -6.42 -20.31
C TYR A 103 11.72 -4.91 -20.23
N ASP A 104 12.30 -4.24 -21.24
CA ASP A 104 12.85 -2.90 -21.05
C ASP A 104 12.83 -2.05 -22.32
N TRP A 105 11.69 -1.40 -22.59
CA TRP A 105 11.52 -0.67 -23.84
C TRP A 105 10.50 0.48 -23.70
N PRO A 106 10.52 1.48 -24.61
CA PRO A 106 9.89 2.79 -24.39
C PRO A 106 8.37 2.76 -24.23
N VAL A 107 7.92 2.89 -22.98
CA VAL A 107 6.55 3.18 -22.57
C VAL A 107 6.48 4.65 -22.18
N PRO A 108 5.37 5.38 -22.44
CA PRO A 108 4.01 4.87 -22.63
C PRO A 108 3.47 4.80 -24.06
N PHE A 109 4.26 5.17 -25.07
CA PHE A 109 3.71 5.51 -26.39
C PHE A 109 3.78 4.40 -27.45
N VAL A 110 4.64 3.40 -27.32
CA VAL A 110 4.75 2.32 -28.32
C VAL A 110 4.63 0.98 -27.65
N LYS A 111 3.87 0.06 -28.25
CA LYS A 111 3.71 -1.35 -27.86
C LYS A 111 3.81 -2.24 -29.06
N CYS A 112 4.52 -3.37 -29.02
CA CYS A 112 4.54 -4.32 -30.11
C CYS A 112 4.52 -5.73 -29.57
N ASP A 113 3.84 -6.61 -30.29
CA ASP A 113 3.72 -8.03 -29.93
C ASP A 113 4.58 -8.87 -30.87
N SER A 114 5.73 -9.34 -30.38
CA SER A 114 6.67 -10.11 -31.18
C SER A 114 6.16 -11.52 -31.50
N ARG A 115 5.14 -12.02 -30.78
CA ARG A 115 4.51 -13.33 -31.06
C ARG A 115 3.76 -13.36 -32.38
N ARG A 116 3.47 -12.19 -32.96
CA ARG A 116 2.78 -12.06 -34.25
C ARG A 116 3.72 -12.11 -35.44
N CYS A 117 5.03 -11.96 -35.23
CA CYS A 117 6.05 -12.10 -36.27
C CYS A 117 6.08 -13.53 -36.81
N LYS A 118 6.20 -13.67 -38.14
CA LYS A 118 6.26 -14.99 -38.82
C LYS A 118 7.54 -15.19 -39.62
N GLU A 119 8.09 -14.11 -40.18
CA GLU A 119 9.26 -14.14 -41.05
C GLU A 119 10.35 -13.19 -40.55
N ASP A 120 11.61 -13.58 -40.78
CA ASP A 120 12.76 -12.73 -40.48
C ASP A 120 12.83 -11.58 -41.50
N GLY A 121 12.99 -10.35 -41.04
CA GLY A 121 12.99 -9.16 -41.88
C GLY A 121 11.61 -8.54 -42.17
N GLU A 122 10.53 -9.11 -41.63
CA GLU A 122 9.17 -8.56 -41.78
C GLU A 122 9.01 -7.20 -41.09
N ASP A 123 8.34 -6.24 -41.73
CA ASP A 123 8.02 -4.94 -41.13
C ASP A 123 6.90 -5.08 -40.07
N ALA A 124 7.28 -4.86 -38.81
CA ALA A 124 6.40 -4.95 -37.67
C ALA A 124 5.68 -3.63 -37.37
N SER A 125 6.18 -2.51 -37.91
CA SER A 125 5.86 -1.14 -37.47
C SER A 125 4.36 -0.83 -37.53
N GLN A 126 3.64 -1.26 -38.56
CA GLN A 126 2.20 -0.94 -38.67
C GLN A 126 1.27 -2.08 -38.24
N LYS A 127 1.74 -3.33 -38.29
CA LYS A 127 0.89 -4.52 -38.12
C LYS A 127 0.91 -5.09 -36.71
N TYR A 128 2.09 -5.05 -36.08
CA TYR A 128 2.33 -5.72 -34.81
C TYR A 128 2.56 -4.73 -33.68
N CYS A 129 2.67 -3.45 -34.02
CA CYS A 129 2.82 -2.34 -33.08
C CYS A 129 1.53 -1.52 -32.93
N GLU A 130 1.24 -1.14 -31.69
CA GLU A 130 0.23 -0.20 -31.26
C GLU A 130 0.93 1.07 -30.77
N TYR A 131 0.45 2.22 -31.24
CA TYR A 131 0.95 3.53 -30.83
C TYR A 131 -0.13 4.25 -30.01
N ASN A 132 0.25 4.73 -28.85
CA ASN A 132 -0.65 5.45 -27.96
C ASN A 132 -0.45 6.95 -28.13
N ILE A 133 -1.54 7.71 -28.07
CA ILE A 133 -1.50 9.17 -28.19
C ILE A 133 -1.13 9.85 -26.87
N PHE A 134 -0.61 11.07 -27.00
CA PHE A 134 -0.31 11.99 -25.90
C PHE A 134 -1.41 13.05 -25.80
N GLY A 135 -2.11 13.08 -24.66
CA GLY A 135 -3.19 14.02 -24.42
C GLY A 135 -2.72 15.30 -23.74
N VAL A 136 -3.28 16.44 -24.11
CA VAL A 136 -3.12 17.71 -23.38
C VAL A 136 -4.50 18.31 -23.16
N ALA A 137 -4.81 18.73 -21.93
CA ALA A 137 -6.10 19.34 -21.60
C ALA A 137 -5.94 20.47 -20.59
N PRO A 138 -6.87 21.44 -20.56
CA PRO A 138 -6.95 22.37 -19.47
C PRO A 138 -7.63 21.70 -18.26
N GLY A 139 -7.18 22.06 -17.05
CA GLY A 139 -7.69 21.53 -15.79
C GLY A 139 -9.10 22.00 -15.48
N ASP A 140 -9.40 23.24 -15.81
CA ASP A 140 -10.71 23.86 -15.76
C ASP A 140 -11.02 24.52 -17.11
N GLY A 141 -12.27 24.92 -17.35
CA GLY A 141 -12.65 25.65 -18.57
C GLY A 141 -12.20 27.11 -18.57
N SER A 142 -11.19 27.48 -17.78
CA SER A 142 -10.72 28.86 -17.67
C SER A 142 -9.88 29.25 -18.89
N ALA A 143 -9.94 30.54 -19.24
CA ALA A 143 -9.13 31.08 -20.34
C ALA A 143 -7.63 30.96 -20.04
N ASP A 144 -7.24 31.09 -18.77
CA ASP A 144 -5.85 31.00 -18.33
C ASP A 144 -5.29 29.58 -18.46
N ALA A 145 -6.05 28.55 -18.07
CA ALA A 145 -5.66 27.17 -18.29
C ALA A 145 -5.56 26.83 -19.78
N GLN A 146 -6.49 27.32 -20.60
CA GLN A 146 -6.42 27.15 -22.06
C GLN A 146 -5.19 27.87 -22.65
N SER A 147 -4.84 29.06 -22.15
CA SER A 147 -3.64 29.78 -22.58
C SER A 147 -2.36 28.98 -22.27
N ARG A 148 -2.30 28.33 -21.10
CA ARG A 148 -1.19 27.45 -20.72
C ARG A 148 -1.09 26.22 -21.62
N VAL A 149 -2.23 25.61 -21.98
CA VAL A 149 -2.28 24.52 -22.97
C VAL A 149 -1.73 24.98 -24.32
N ASN A 150 -2.14 26.16 -24.80
CA ASN A 150 -1.66 26.70 -26.06
C ASN A 150 -0.14 26.97 -26.03
N SER A 151 0.37 27.54 -24.93
CA SER A 151 1.82 27.73 -24.73
C SER A 151 2.57 26.39 -24.72
N PHE A 152 2.06 25.38 -24.02
CA PHE A 152 2.68 24.05 -23.98
C PHE A 152 2.69 23.38 -25.35
N LEU A 153 1.59 23.45 -26.10
CA LEU A 153 1.52 22.94 -27.47
C LEU A 153 2.48 23.68 -28.41
N GLN A 154 2.63 25.01 -28.24
CA GLN A 154 3.61 25.79 -28.99
C GLN A 154 5.04 25.33 -28.69
N TYR A 155 5.38 25.14 -27.42
CA TYR A 155 6.67 24.60 -27.01
C TYR A 155 6.95 23.24 -27.66
N LEU A 156 5.97 22.32 -27.64
CA LEU A 156 6.11 21.01 -28.28
C LEU A 156 6.31 21.11 -29.79
N ARG A 157 5.59 22.02 -30.48
CA ARG A 157 5.75 22.23 -31.93
C ARG A 157 7.13 22.78 -32.28
N THR A 158 7.63 23.71 -31.48
CA THR A 158 8.96 24.30 -31.69
C THR A 158 10.07 23.30 -31.39
N ARG A 159 9.94 22.50 -30.33
CA ARG A 159 10.99 21.58 -29.88
C ARG A 159 10.98 20.25 -30.63
N TYR A 160 9.80 19.76 -31.02
CA TYR A 160 9.59 18.46 -31.66
C TYR A 160 8.70 18.59 -32.91
N PRO A 161 9.16 19.27 -33.97
CA PRO A 161 8.36 19.50 -35.18
C PRO A 161 7.92 18.19 -35.84
N GLN A 162 8.75 17.14 -35.78
CA GLN A 162 8.41 15.78 -36.26
C GLN A 162 7.14 15.16 -35.65
N LEU A 163 6.61 15.66 -34.53
CA LEU A 163 5.33 15.18 -33.97
C LEU A 163 4.09 15.82 -34.61
N TYR A 164 4.28 16.90 -35.37
CA TYR A 164 3.22 17.70 -35.98
C TYR A 164 3.42 17.72 -37.49
N PRO A 165 2.94 16.69 -38.20
CA PRO A 165 3.09 16.64 -39.65
C PRO A 165 2.36 17.82 -40.32
N GLU A 166 3.09 18.63 -41.06
CA GLU A 166 2.56 19.72 -41.87
C GLU A 166 1.90 19.14 -43.13
N SER A 167 0.59 18.91 -43.07
CA SER A 167 -0.32 18.61 -44.18
C SER A 167 -0.21 17.22 -44.85
N SER A 168 -1.38 16.60 -44.95
CA SER A 168 -1.69 15.39 -45.69
C SER A 168 -1.59 15.63 -47.19
N ASP A 169 -0.63 14.99 -47.86
CA ASP A 169 -0.84 14.66 -49.27
C ASP A 169 -1.93 13.58 -49.35
N THR A 170 -2.67 13.54 -50.45
CA THR A 170 -3.99 12.87 -50.68
C THR A 170 -4.03 11.34 -50.45
N SER A 171 -2.99 10.76 -49.88
CA SER A 171 -2.86 9.35 -49.48
C SER A 171 -2.72 9.14 -47.96
N GLY A 172 -2.70 10.21 -47.16
CA GLY A 172 -2.77 10.14 -45.69
C GLY A 172 -1.55 9.55 -44.96
N LYS A 173 -0.48 9.21 -45.69
CA LYS A 173 0.76 8.70 -45.09
C LYS A 173 1.67 9.85 -44.68
N THR A 174 1.98 9.92 -43.40
CA THR A 174 3.13 10.68 -42.87
C THR A 174 4.43 9.94 -43.18
N GLU A 175 5.43 10.62 -43.76
CA GLU A 175 6.75 10.00 -44.03
C GLU A 175 7.52 9.68 -42.73
N ASP A 176 7.30 10.44 -41.65
CA ASP A 176 8.12 10.36 -40.44
C ASP A 176 7.54 9.47 -39.32
N LEU A 177 6.23 9.19 -39.33
CA LEU A 177 5.56 8.38 -38.30
C LEU A 177 4.80 7.20 -38.93
N PRO A 178 4.84 6.01 -38.31
CA PRO A 178 4.26 4.79 -38.88
C PRO A 178 2.73 4.69 -38.74
N PHE A 179 2.03 5.71 -38.25
CA PHE A 179 0.58 5.70 -37.99
C PHE A 179 -0.13 6.95 -38.53
N ASP A 180 -1.40 6.81 -38.89
CA ASP A 180 -2.17 7.79 -39.68
C ASP A 180 -3.06 8.73 -38.82
N TYR A 181 -2.68 9.00 -37.57
CA TYR A 181 -3.43 9.86 -36.63
C TYR A 181 -2.51 10.80 -35.85
N PRO A 182 -3.01 11.95 -35.35
CA PRO A 182 -2.17 12.88 -34.60
C PRO A 182 -1.70 12.25 -33.29
N PHE A 183 -0.38 12.26 -33.07
CA PHE A 183 0.22 11.78 -31.83
C PHE A 183 -0.18 12.63 -30.63
N VAL A 184 -0.08 13.96 -30.76
CA VAL A 184 -0.52 14.91 -29.73
C VAL A 184 -1.97 15.28 -29.98
N ARG A 185 -2.83 15.04 -29.00
CA ARG A 185 -4.25 15.38 -29.04
C ARG A 185 -4.60 16.38 -27.95
N GLU A 186 -5.15 17.51 -28.38
CA GLU A 186 -5.74 18.50 -27.48
C GLU A 186 -7.17 18.07 -27.10
N PHE A 187 -7.49 18.19 -25.81
CA PHE A 187 -8.82 17.96 -25.24
C PHE A 187 -9.37 19.26 -24.67
N THR A 188 -10.69 19.39 -24.68
CA THR A 188 -11.37 20.61 -24.24
C THR A 188 -11.40 20.78 -22.72
N SER A 189 -11.31 19.68 -21.96
CA SER A 189 -11.31 19.70 -20.50
C SER A 189 -10.83 18.36 -19.93
N SER A 190 -10.55 18.35 -18.63
CA SER A 190 -10.24 17.11 -17.90
C SER A 190 -11.33 16.03 -17.99
N ALA A 191 -12.61 16.42 -18.04
CA ALA A 191 -13.74 15.49 -18.18
C ALA A 191 -13.87 14.91 -19.60
N ASP A 192 -13.38 15.62 -20.62
CA ASP A 192 -13.35 15.15 -22.00
C ASP A 192 -12.40 13.96 -22.17
N ILE A 193 -11.27 13.96 -21.44
CA ILE A 193 -10.38 12.80 -21.34
C ILE A 193 -11.15 11.58 -20.78
N ASP A 194 -11.95 11.77 -19.73
CA ASP A 194 -12.71 10.66 -19.12
C ASP A 194 -13.77 10.11 -20.08
N ASN A 195 -14.43 10.99 -20.83
CA ASN A 195 -15.39 10.60 -21.87
C ASN A 195 -14.72 9.86 -23.02
N TYR A 196 -13.52 10.29 -23.42
CA TYR A 196 -12.72 9.65 -24.46
C TYR A 196 -12.35 8.21 -24.09
N VAL A 197 -11.84 8.00 -22.87
CA VAL A 197 -11.44 6.68 -22.38
C VAL A 197 -12.66 5.76 -22.14
N LYS A 198 -13.82 6.31 -21.77
CA LYS A 198 -15.07 5.55 -21.59
C LYS A 198 -15.80 5.21 -22.89
N SER A 199 -15.36 5.76 -24.03
CA SER A 199 -16.02 5.53 -25.30
C SER A 199 -15.95 4.04 -25.70
N SER A 200 -17.01 3.51 -26.31
CA SER A 200 -17.06 2.11 -26.77
C SER A 200 -16.09 1.81 -27.91
N GLN A 201 -15.58 2.86 -28.58
CA GLN A 201 -14.62 2.76 -29.68
C GLN A 201 -13.17 2.86 -29.20
N TYR A 202 -12.91 3.12 -27.91
CA TYR A 202 -11.56 3.30 -27.38
C TYR A 202 -10.63 2.11 -27.70
N GLY A 203 -9.49 2.40 -28.32
CA GLY A 203 -8.52 1.40 -28.77
C GLY A 203 -8.80 0.80 -30.16
N THR A 204 -9.77 1.34 -30.91
CA THR A 204 -9.95 1.05 -32.34
C THR A 204 -9.14 2.01 -33.21
N SER A 205 -9.02 1.72 -34.51
CA SER A 205 -8.23 2.52 -35.47
C SER A 205 -8.65 4.00 -35.56
N GLY A 206 -9.91 4.34 -35.24
CA GLY A 206 -10.41 5.72 -35.23
C GLY A 206 -10.24 6.46 -33.90
N THR A 207 -10.00 5.74 -32.80
CA THR A 207 -9.84 6.29 -31.46
C THR A 207 -8.71 5.56 -30.74
N PRO A 208 -7.45 5.93 -31.03
CA PRO A 208 -6.27 5.26 -30.48
C PRO A 208 -6.22 5.39 -28.95
N LYS A 209 -5.57 4.42 -28.30
CA LYS A 209 -5.44 4.42 -26.84
C LYS A 209 -4.61 5.61 -26.37
N LEU A 210 -4.98 6.15 -25.22
CA LEU A 210 -4.24 7.20 -24.54
C LEU A 210 -3.09 6.57 -23.76
N GLY A 211 -1.86 7.02 -24.01
CA GLY A 211 -0.68 6.57 -23.25
C GLY A 211 -0.56 7.36 -21.95
N LEU A 212 -0.66 8.68 -22.09
CA LEU A 212 -0.58 9.64 -20.99
C LEU A 212 -1.28 10.94 -21.41
N ALA A 213 -1.88 11.64 -20.45
CA ALA A 213 -2.34 13.01 -20.63
C ALA A 213 -1.77 13.97 -19.59
N VAL A 214 -1.47 15.20 -20.02
CA VAL A 214 -1.12 16.33 -19.15
C VAL A 214 -2.32 17.24 -19.01
N VAL A 215 -2.67 17.56 -17.77
CA VAL A 215 -3.77 18.48 -17.46
C VAL A 215 -3.18 19.71 -16.78
N LEU A 216 -3.28 20.88 -17.42
CA LEU A 216 -2.69 22.14 -16.95
C LEU A 216 -3.77 23.05 -16.34
N GLY A 217 -3.61 23.48 -15.09
CA GLY A 217 -4.55 24.38 -14.41
C GLY A 217 -4.15 25.86 -14.52
N ALA A 218 -5.10 26.75 -14.21
CA ALA A 218 -4.93 28.20 -14.32
C ALA A 218 -3.87 28.81 -13.38
N GLY A 219 -3.61 28.17 -12.24
CA GLY A 219 -2.75 28.71 -11.17
C GLY A 219 -3.40 29.87 -10.40
N SER A 220 -2.99 30.05 -9.16
CA SER A 220 -3.44 31.20 -8.34
C SER A 220 -2.59 32.45 -8.55
N THR A 221 -1.36 32.27 -9.04
CA THR A 221 -0.40 33.34 -9.35
C THR A 221 0.30 33.06 -10.68
N ALA A 222 0.96 34.07 -11.25
CA ALA A 222 1.69 33.93 -12.51
C ALA A 222 2.85 32.92 -12.46
N THR A 223 3.38 32.62 -11.26
CA THR A 223 4.45 31.64 -11.03
C THR A 223 3.95 30.28 -10.55
N ASP A 224 2.65 30.15 -10.31
CA ASP A 224 2.03 28.91 -9.85
C ASP A 224 1.57 28.12 -11.09
N TYR A 225 2.20 26.96 -11.33
CA TYR A 225 1.89 26.06 -12.44
C TYR A 225 1.28 24.76 -11.92
N PRO A 226 -0.01 24.74 -11.54
CA PRO A 226 -0.66 23.51 -11.15
C PRO A 226 -0.84 22.62 -12.37
N TYR A 227 -0.36 21.38 -12.30
CA TYR A 227 -0.60 20.37 -13.33
C TYR A 227 -0.89 19.02 -12.69
N SER A 228 -1.54 18.16 -13.46
CA SER A 228 -1.70 16.75 -13.12
C SER A 228 -1.35 15.86 -14.31
N LEU A 229 -0.65 14.78 -14.03
CA LEU A 229 -0.29 13.76 -15.01
C LEU A 229 -1.28 12.60 -14.90
N ARG A 230 -2.00 12.33 -15.99
CA ARG A 230 -2.97 11.24 -16.08
C ARG A 230 -2.37 10.12 -16.92
N MET A 231 -1.79 9.13 -16.25
CA MET A 231 -1.20 7.98 -16.92
C MET A 231 -2.22 6.89 -17.14
N ASN A 232 -2.06 6.13 -18.22
CA ASN A 232 -2.85 4.93 -18.42
C ASN A 232 -2.35 3.81 -17.49
N SER A 233 -3.11 3.48 -16.45
CA SER A 233 -2.71 2.53 -15.41
C SER A 233 -2.78 1.06 -15.84
N THR A 234 -3.35 0.75 -17.00
CA THR A 234 -3.37 -0.61 -17.57
C THR A 234 -2.27 -0.78 -18.62
N ASN A 235 -1.40 0.22 -18.77
CA ASN A 235 -0.45 0.29 -19.85
C ASN A 235 0.80 -0.55 -19.56
N PHE A 236 0.73 -1.86 -19.82
CA PHE A 236 1.88 -2.76 -19.62
C PHE A 236 2.92 -2.66 -20.74
N ASN A 237 4.22 -2.71 -20.44
CA ASN A 237 5.29 -2.54 -21.43
C ASN A 237 5.28 -3.60 -22.53
N SER A 238 5.21 -4.88 -22.15
CA SER A 238 5.20 -6.01 -23.09
C SER A 238 3.80 -6.63 -23.15
N PRO A 239 3.12 -6.62 -24.31
CA PRO A 239 1.85 -7.36 -24.51
C PRO A 239 1.98 -8.87 -24.23
N GLU A 240 3.19 -9.42 -24.32
CA GLU A 240 3.49 -10.83 -24.02
C GLU A 240 3.45 -11.13 -22.51
N ASN A 241 3.74 -10.12 -21.70
CA ASN A 241 3.74 -10.20 -20.24
C ASN A 241 2.45 -9.63 -19.64
N GLU A 242 1.47 -9.23 -20.45
CA GLU A 242 0.13 -8.82 -20.02
C GLU A 242 -0.69 -10.04 -19.53
N ALA A 243 -0.22 -10.70 -18.47
CA ALA A 243 -0.86 -11.89 -17.92
C ALA A 243 -2.13 -11.54 -17.12
N ARG A 244 -2.29 -10.28 -16.68
CA ARG A 244 -3.47 -9.78 -15.96
C ARG A 244 -3.76 -8.29 -16.25
N PRO A 245 -4.86 -7.94 -16.93
CA PRO A 245 -5.22 -6.55 -17.23
C PRO A 245 -5.70 -5.72 -16.03
N ALA A 246 -5.64 -6.26 -14.79
CA ALA A 246 -6.18 -5.61 -13.58
C ALA A 246 -5.10 -5.09 -12.61
N SER A 247 -3.80 -5.35 -12.83
CA SER A 247 -2.75 -4.74 -12.01
C SER A 247 -2.47 -3.33 -12.49
N LYS A 248 -2.65 -2.36 -11.59
CA LYS A 248 -2.27 -0.97 -11.83
C LYS A 248 -0.76 -0.91 -12.02
N THR A 249 -0.32 -0.35 -13.15
CA THR A 249 1.09 -0.18 -13.47
C THR A 249 1.72 1.00 -12.71
N MET A 250 0.89 1.93 -12.23
CA MET A 250 1.31 3.10 -11.46
C MET A 250 1.11 2.86 -9.95
N PRO A 251 2.15 3.05 -9.12
CA PRO A 251 2.00 3.09 -7.67
C PRO A 251 1.03 4.18 -7.22
N ASN A 252 0.40 3.99 -6.05
CA ASN A 252 -0.40 5.06 -5.44
C ASN A 252 0.53 6.12 -4.82
N THR A 253 0.30 7.40 -5.13
CA THR A 253 1.03 8.54 -4.56
C THR A 253 0.68 8.79 -3.08
N ASP A 254 -0.51 8.39 -2.64
CA ASP A 254 -0.98 8.59 -1.26
C ASP A 254 -0.50 7.51 -0.30
N ARG A 255 0.42 6.64 -0.74
CA ARG A 255 0.90 5.54 0.08
C ARG A 255 1.82 6.10 1.17
N LEU A 256 1.27 6.21 2.38
CA LEU A 256 2.06 6.48 3.57
C LEU A 256 3.02 5.31 3.80
N TYR A 257 4.32 5.58 3.66
CA TYR A 257 5.37 4.63 4.00
C TYR A 257 5.52 4.62 5.52
N ASP A 258 4.62 3.91 6.23
CA ASP A 258 4.64 3.79 7.70
C ASP A 258 6.00 3.27 8.22
N SER A 259 6.75 2.56 7.38
CA SER A 259 8.12 2.10 7.64
C SER A 259 9.11 2.65 6.59
N PHE A 260 9.33 3.97 6.63
CA PHE A 260 10.40 4.74 5.98
C PHE A 260 11.58 3.88 5.44
N ALA A 261 11.80 3.90 4.12
CA ALA A 261 13.02 3.49 3.41
C ALA A 261 13.59 2.07 3.62
N LYS A 262 13.08 1.26 4.56
CA LYS A 262 13.60 -0.09 4.85
C LYS A 262 13.18 -1.12 3.82
N THR A 263 11.94 -1.02 3.32
CA THR A 263 11.30 -2.01 2.44
C THR A 263 10.59 -1.31 1.27
N GLU A 264 11.31 -0.45 0.57
CA GLU A 264 10.78 0.32 -0.58
C GLU A 264 10.33 -0.61 -1.72
N SER A 265 11.09 -1.67 -1.99
CA SER A 265 10.77 -2.69 -3.00
C SER A 265 9.46 -3.43 -2.69
N ASP A 266 9.25 -3.81 -1.43
CA ASP A 266 8.02 -4.52 -1.01
C ASP A 266 6.79 -3.63 -1.04
N ALA A 267 6.98 -2.32 -0.81
CA ALA A 267 5.87 -1.38 -0.90
C ALA A 267 5.27 -1.44 -2.30
N CYS A 268 6.06 -1.30 -3.37
CA CYS A 268 5.51 -1.28 -4.73
C CYS A 268 5.51 -2.62 -5.45
N SER A 269 5.74 -3.73 -4.74
CA SER A 269 5.67 -5.07 -5.34
C SER A 269 4.27 -5.36 -5.90
N PRO A 270 4.16 -5.83 -7.16
CA PRO A 270 2.88 -6.18 -7.77
C PRO A 270 2.16 -7.28 -6.98
N ARG A 271 0.90 -7.04 -6.57
CA ARG A 271 0.15 -8.05 -5.80
C ARG A 271 -0.20 -9.27 -6.66
N GLY A 272 -0.05 -10.45 -6.08
CA GLY A 272 -0.57 -11.71 -6.64
C GLY A 272 0.25 -12.30 -7.79
N GLY A 273 1.55 -12.03 -7.88
CA GLY A 273 2.44 -12.64 -8.88
C GLY A 273 2.29 -12.05 -10.29
N THR A 274 1.90 -10.77 -10.37
CA THR A 274 1.89 -10.04 -11.63
C THR A 274 3.32 -9.65 -12.03
N PRO A 275 3.66 -9.64 -13.34
CA PRO A 275 5.01 -9.32 -13.76
C PRO A 275 5.36 -7.86 -13.46
N PHE A 276 6.65 -7.61 -13.19
CA PHE A 276 7.17 -6.25 -12.99
C PHE A 276 7.16 -5.46 -14.30
N LEU A 277 6.93 -4.15 -14.18
CA LEU A 277 6.87 -3.22 -15.30
C LEU A 277 8.24 -2.63 -15.62
N GLY A 278 8.99 -3.21 -16.56
CA GLY A 278 10.31 -2.68 -16.88
C GLY A 278 11.44 -3.27 -16.03
N SER A 279 12.70 -3.04 -16.45
CA SER A 279 13.87 -3.43 -15.66
C SER A 279 13.92 -2.73 -14.31
N TYR A 280 13.44 -1.50 -14.19
CA TYR A 280 13.57 -0.76 -12.92
C TYR A 280 12.45 -1.06 -11.90
N ALA A 281 11.37 -1.71 -12.30
CA ALA A 281 10.19 -1.90 -11.43
C ALA A 281 10.39 -2.86 -10.25
N TYR A 282 11.41 -3.73 -10.28
CA TYR A 282 11.71 -4.62 -9.16
C TYR A 282 12.52 -3.93 -8.07
N GLN A 283 13.20 -2.82 -8.39
CA GLN A 283 14.11 -2.15 -7.47
C GLN A 283 13.38 -1.17 -6.54
N SER A 284 12.45 -0.40 -7.07
CA SER A 284 11.78 0.68 -6.34
C SER A 284 10.42 1.07 -6.91
N CYS A 285 9.63 1.78 -6.10
CA CYS A 285 8.44 2.48 -6.57
C CYS A 285 8.80 3.49 -7.68
N GLN A 286 9.94 4.17 -7.53
CA GLN A 286 10.49 5.17 -8.44
C GLN A 286 10.78 4.54 -9.80
N GLY A 287 11.34 3.33 -9.81
CA GLY A 287 11.55 2.55 -11.03
C GLY A 287 10.25 2.30 -11.81
N GLN A 288 9.10 2.13 -11.13
CA GLN A 288 7.81 2.02 -11.82
C GLN A 288 7.37 3.35 -12.44
N TYR A 289 7.63 4.49 -11.79
CA TYR A 289 7.35 5.80 -12.38
C TYR A 289 8.25 6.12 -13.58
N VAL A 290 9.51 5.65 -13.55
CA VAL A 290 10.42 5.67 -14.72
C VAL A 290 9.85 4.82 -15.85
N SER A 291 9.52 3.55 -15.55
CA SER A 291 9.04 2.59 -16.55
C SER A 291 7.70 2.99 -17.19
N ASN A 292 6.79 3.65 -16.46
CA ASN A 292 5.54 4.15 -17.06
C ASN A 292 5.75 5.44 -17.89
N GLY A 293 6.89 6.12 -17.75
CA GLY A 293 7.19 7.42 -18.38
C GLY A 293 6.66 8.64 -17.61
N ALA A 294 6.29 8.48 -16.34
CA ALA A 294 5.73 9.55 -15.50
C ALA A 294 6.76 10.66 -15.33
N LEU A 295 7.96 10.27 -14.92
CA LEU A 295 9.06 11.17 -14.63
C LEU A 295 9.58 11.85 -15.90
N THR A 296 9.54 11.15 -17.04
CA THR A 296 9.93 11.73 -18.33
C THR A 296 8.97 12.84 -18.76
N VAL A 297 7.66 12.63 -18.64
CA VAL A 297 6.69 13.67 -18.99
C VAL A 297 6.62 14.76 -17.93
N GLN A 298 6.80 14.42 -16.65
CA GLN A 298 6.94 15.43 -15.61
C GLN A 298 8.08 16.40 -15.93
N ARG A 299 9.25 15.85 -16.29
CA ARG A 299 10.38 16.64 -16.76
C ARG A 299 10.03 17.47 -17.99
N LEU A 300 9.32 16.92 -18.97
CA LEU A 300 8.91 17.66 -20.17
C LEU A 300 8.07 18.89 -19.82
N VAL A 301 7.16 18.76 -18.85
CA VAL A 301 6.36 19.87 -18.32
C VAL A 301 7.25 20.87 -17.60
N ASP A 302 8.19 20.41 -16.77
CA ASP A 302 9.13 21.29 -16.06
C ASP A 302 10.05 22.07 -17.03
N ASP A 303 10.55 21.41 -18.09
CA ASP A 303 11.34 22.04 -19.15
C ASP A 303 10.50 23.11 -19.90
N TRP A 304 9.21 22.86 -20.14
CA TRP A 304 8.31 23.87 -20.68
C TRP A 304 8.09 25.04 -19.72
N ILE A 305 7.92 24.80 -18.42
CA ILE A 305 7.76 25.88 -17.43
C ILE A 305 8.98 26.80 -17.45
N LEU A 306 10.19 26.23 -17.55
CA LEU A 306 11.42 27.03 -17.69
C LEU A 306 11.42 27.88 -18.98
N TRP A 307 10.91 27.33 -20.08
CA TRP A 307 10.76 28.03 -21.35
C TRP A 307 9.70 29.15 -21.29
N ASP A 308 8.52 28.86 -20.76
CA ASP A 308 7.39 29.79 -20.65
C ASP A 308 7.69 30.96 -19.72
N THR A 309 8.41 30.70 -18.62
CA THR A 309 8.88 31.76 -17.69
C THR A 309 10.06 32.57 -18.24
N GLY A 310 10.67 32.15 -19.35
CA GLY A 310 11.86 32.78 -19.92
C GLY A 310 13.11 32.66 -19.06
N ALA A 311 13.11 31.77 -18.05
CA ALA A 311 14.20 31.59 -17.10
C ALA A 311 15.51 31.14 -17.78
N GLU A 312 15.41 30.46 -18.92
CA GLU A 312 16.53 30.05 -19.77
C GLU A 312 17.25 31.21 -20.48
N ASN A 313 16.59 32.36 -20.66
CA ASN A 313 17.13 33.50 -21.44
C ASN A 313 17.59 34.68 -20.55
N VAL A 314 17.58 34.52 -19.22
CA VAL A 314 17.99 35.59 -18.29
C VAL A 314 19.50 35.81 -18.38
N SER A 315 19.89 37.04 -18.77
CA SER A 315 21.28 37.50 -18.90
C SER A 315 21.97 37.51 -17.52
N GLY A 316 22.51 36.36 -17.11
CA GLY A 316 23.11 36.14 -15.79
C GLY A 316 22.59 34.90 -15.04
N GLY A 317 21.63 34.16 -15.60
CA GLY A 317 21.10 32.92 -15.03
C GLY A 317 21.88 31.69 -15.50
N ASN A 318 22.43 30.90 -14.56
CA ASN A 318 23.15 29.64 -14.82
C ASN A 318 22.21 28.45 -15.10
N ALA A 319 21.00 28.66 -15.63
CA ALA A 319 20.00 27.61 -15.82
C ALA A 319 19.94 27.19 -17.30
N THR A 320 20.76 26.21 -17.68
CA THR A 320 20.70 25.57 -19.01
C THR A 320 19.92 24.27 -18.92
N VAL A 321 18.88 24.10 -19.74
CA VAL A 321 18.18 22.81 -19.89
C VAL A 321 19.11 21.84 -20.61
N VAL A 322 19.71 20.91 -19.86
CA VAL A 322 20.64 19.95 -20.42
C VAL A 322 19.87 18.90 -21.22
N PRO A 323 20.27 18.59 -22.47
CA PRO A 323 19.63 17.53 -23.27
C PRO A 323 19.72 16.13 -22.63
N SER A 324 20.72 15.90 -21.76
CA SER A 324 20.89 14.64 -21.06
C SER A 324 19.78 14.43 -20.01
N GLY A 325 19.35 13.17 -19.85
CA GLY A 325 18.40 12.68 -18.83
C GLY A 325 18.64 13.23 -17.41
N VAL A 326 17.58 13.38 -16.61
CA VAL A 326 17.70 13.59 -15.16
C VAL A 326 17.93 12.22 -14.55
N LYS A 327 18.95 12.09 -13.71
CA LYS A 327 19.22 10.85 -13.00
C LYS A 327 18.48 10.85 -11.66
N PHE A 328 17.81 9.77 -11.33
CA PHE A 328 17.12 9.59 -10.06
C PHE A 328 17.88 8.59 -9.20
N VAL A 329 18.13 8.97 -7.95
CA VAL A 329 18.81 8.13 -6.96
C VAL A 329 18.00 8.21 -5.68
N SER A 330 17.69 7.06 -5.10
CA SER A 330 17.03 7.02 -3.79
C SER A 330 17.99 7.55 -2.72
N PHE A 331 17.46 8.07 -1.61
CA PHE A 331 18.34 8.48 -0.52
C PHE A 331 19.01 7.24 0.12
N PRO A 332 20.28 7.35 0.56
CA PRO A 332 20.96 6.25 1.20
C PRO A 332 20.27 5.86 2.51
N THR A 333 20.29 4.56 2.83
CA THR A 333 19.67 4.04 4.05
C THR A 333 20.70 3.88 5.16
N LYS A 334 20.35 4.32 6.37
CA LYS A 334 21.17 4.07 7.56
C LYS A 334 21.06 2.61 7.98
N SER A 335 22.09 2.08 8.64
CA SER A 335 22.04 0.74 9.22
C SER A 335 20.86 0.59 10.18
N TYR A 336 20.15 -0.53 10.11
CA TYR A 336 19.05 -0.83 11.01
C TYR A 336 19.03 -2.31 11.39
N VAL A 337 18.43 -2.59 12.55
CA VAL A 337 18.19 -3.97 13.00
C VAL A 337 16.82 -4.41 12.51
N GLU A 338 16.77 -5.53 11.81
CA GLU A 338 15.54 -6.20 11.46
C GLU A 338 15.20 -7.21 12.56
N SER A 339 13.98 -7.10 13.11
CA SER A 339 13.56 -7.83 14.30
C SER A 339 13.10 -9.28 14.04
N GLY A 340 13.20 -9.78 12.80
CA GLY A 340 12.95 -11.17 12.39
C GLY A 340 11.67 -11.78 12.94
N PHE A 341 11.77 -12.47 14.08
CA PHE A 341 10.64 -13.03 14.82
C PHE A 341 9.49 -12.05 15.05
N TYR A 342 9.77 -10.84 15.54
CA TYR A 342 8.70 -9.91 15.92
C TYR A 342 7.96 -9.33 14.71
N SER A 343 8.62 -9.17 13.56
CA SER A 343 7.93 -8.69 12.35
C SER A 343 6.93 -9.74 11.86
N ALA A 344 7.34 -11.02 11.83
CA ALA A 344 6.49 -12.13 11.39
C ALA A 344 5.28 -12.39 12.30
N ILE A 345 5.45 -12.31 13.62
CA ILE A 345 4.40 -12.68 14.58
C ILE A 345 3.58 -11.50 15.12
N SER A 346 3.99 -10.25 14.84
CA SER A 346 3.35 -9.01 15.35
C SER A 346 1.82 -9.00 15.20
N GLN A 347 1.30 -9.44 14.06
CA GLN A 347 -0.15 -9.47 13.77
C GLN A 347 -0.89 -10.59 14.52
N PHE A 348 -0.19 -11.65 14.93
CA PHE A 348 -0.78 -12.82 15.57
C PHE A 348 -0.68 -12.82 17.10
N ILE A 349 0.28 -12.08 17.68
CA ILE A 349 0.43 -11.97 19.15
C ILE A 349 -0.90 -11.56 19.83
N PRO A 350 -1.61 -10.48 19.41
CA PRO A 350 -2.85 -10.07 20.07
C PRO A 350 -3.93 -11.15 20.01
N LEU A 351 -4.03 -11.84 18.87
CA LEU A 351 -5.00 -12.91 18.66
C LEU A 351 -4.79 -14.06 19.66
N LEU A 352 -3.54 -14.49 19.84
CA LEU A 352 -3.18 -15.57 20.77
C LEU A 352 -3.42 -15.20 22.23
N ILE A 353 -3.12 -13.96 22.62
CA ILE A 353 -3.41 -13.45 23.97
C ILE A 353 -4.93 -13.43 24.22
N VAL A 354 -5.73 -12.93 23.26
CA VAL A 354 -7.20 -12.90 23.39
C VAL A 354 -7.80 -14.30 23.48
N LEU A 355 -7.31 -15.27 22.69
CA LEU A 355 -7.71 -16.67 22.80
C LEU A 355 -7.48 -17.23 24.21
N GLY A 356 -6.38 -16.82 24.85
CA GLY A 356 -6.08 -17.16 26.24
C GLY A 356 -7.10 -16.60 27.26
N LEU A 357 -7.78 -15.51 26.91
CA LEU A 357 -8.72 -14.80 27.79
C LEU A 357 -10.18 -15.17 27.59
N LEU A 358 -10.53 -15.86 26.50
CA LEU A 358 -11.91 -16.24 26.19
C LEU A 358 -12.56 -17.03 27.32
N TYR A 359 -11.90 -18.09 27.79
CA TYR A 359 -12.46 -18.93 28.85
C TYR A 359 -12.58 -18.19 30.21
N PRO A 360 -11.54 -17.48 30.71
CA PRO A 360 -11.66 -16.67 31.92
C PRO A 360 -12.79 -15.63 31.87
N ILE A 361 -12.94 -14.92 30.75
CA ILE A 361 -13.99 -13.91 30.57
C ILE A 361 -15.38 -14.58 30.58
N ALA A 362 -15.54 -15.67 29.82
CA ALA A 362 -16.77 -16.48 29.81
C ALA A 362 -17.15 -16.98 31.22
N ALA A 363 -16.17 -17.44 32.00
CA ALA A 363 -16.40 -17.89 33.38
C ALA A 363 -16.83 -16.73 34.30
N CYS A 364 -16.24 -15.54 34.13
CA CYS A 364 -16.64 -14.34 34.86
C CYS A 364 -18.09 -13.95 34.54
N VAL A 365 -18.48 -13.89 33.27
CA VAL A 365 -19.88 -13.62 32.85
C VAL A 365 -20.82 -14.65 33.46
N ARG A 366 -20.47 -15.95 33.35
CA ARG A 366 -21.28 -17.04 33.89
C ARG A 366 -21.50 -16.90 35.39
N SER A 367 -20.47 -16.53 36.15
CA SER A 367 -20.55 -16.41 37.61
C SER A 367 -21.58 -15.37 38.06
N ILE A 368 -21.63 -14.21 37.38
CA ILE A 368 -22.57 -13.12 37.68
C ILE A 368 -23.97 -13.47 37.20
N VAL A 369 -24.12 -13.98 35.98
CA VAL A 369 -25.45 -14.26 35.40
C VAL A 369 -26.09 -15.49 36.06
N GLN A 370 -25.30 -16.48 36.49
CA GLN A 370 -25.82 -17.63 37.22
C GLN A 370 -26.46 -17.23 38.56
N GLU A 371 -25.91 -16.21 39.25
CA GLU A 371 -26.52 -15.69 40.47
C GLU A 371 -27.87 -15.01 40.20
N LYS A 372 -28.01 -14.33 39.05
CA LYS A 372 -29.29 -13.77 38.58
C LYS A 372 -30.28 -14.87 38.20
N GLU A 373 -29.82 -15.87 37.47
CA GLU A 373 -30.63 -17.00 36.99
C GLU A 373 -31.24 -17.79 38.15
N LEU A 374 -30.46 -18.03 39.21
CA LEU A 374 -30.91 -18.70 40.43
C LEU A 374 -31.70 -17.79 41.39
N ARG A 375 -31.94 -16.52 41.02
CA ARG A 375 -32.58 -15.49 41.86
C ARG A 375 -31.90 -15.27 43.22
N GLN A 376 -30.63 -15.67 43.36
CA GLN A 376 -29.86 -15.51 44.59
C GLN A 376 -29.61 -14.03 44.90
N LYS A 377 -29.47 -13.20 43.86
CA LYS A 377 -29.35 -11.74 44.01
C LYS A 377 -30.57 -11.14 44.73
N GLU A 378 -31.77 -11.54 44.33
CA GLU A 378 -33.03 -11.02 44.92
C GLU A 378 -33.24 -11.56 46.35
N LEU A 379 -32.89 -12.83 46.59
CA LEU A 379 -32.88 -13.39 47.95
C LEU A 379 -31.99 -12.59 48.90
N MET A 380 -30.79 -12.20 48.48
CA MET A 380 -29.89 -11.41 49.31
C MET A 380 -30.41 -9.98 49.56
N LYS A 381 -31.08 -9.37 48.58
CA LYS A 381 -31.74 -8.07 48.78
C LYS A 381 -32.85 -8.16 49.83
N MET A 382 -33.62 -9.26 49.86
CA MET A 382 -34.62 -9.51 50.92
C MET A 382 -33.98 -9.66 52.30
N MET A 383 -32.74 -10.16 52.38
CA MET A 383 -31.94 -10.22 53.62
C MET A 383 -31.27 -8.88 53.99
N SER A 384 -31.75 -7.76 53.42
CA SER A 384 -31.25 -6.40 53.68
C SER A 384 -29.80 -6.15 53.21
N VAL A 385 -29.32 -6.88 52.19
CA VAL A 385 -28.02 -6.60 51.55
C VAL A 385 -28.19 -5.57 50.44
N SER A 386 -27.40 -4.48 50.48
CA SER A 386 -27.42 -3.43 49.44
C SER A 386 -26.89 -3.94 48.09
N ASP A 387 -27.46 -3.46 46.97
CA ASP A 387 -27.03 -3.85 45.62
C ASP A 387 -25.55 -3.49 45.33
N ALA A 388 -25.10 -2.33 45.84
CA ALA A 388 -23.71 -1.91 45.75
C ALA A 388 -22.74 -2.93 46.40
N ALA A 389 -23.10 -3.51 47.56
CA ALA A 389 -22.27 -4.51 48.21
C ALA A 389 -22.15 -5.79 47.38
N ILE A 390 -23.23 -6.18 46.68
CA ILE A 390 -23.23 -7.35 45.77
C ILE A 390 -22.31 -7.08 44.57
N GLY A 391 -22.47 -5.92 43.93
CA GLY A 391 -21.62 -5.51 42.80
C GLY A 391 -20.13 -5.45 43.16
N TRP A 392 -19.77 -4.75 44.24
CA TRP A 392 -18.38 -4.67 44.72
C TRP A 392 -17.82 -6.03 45.14
N SER A 393 -18.65 -6.92 45.69
CA SER A 393 -18.19 -8.27 46.04
C SER A 393 -17.74 -9.07 44.83
N TRP A 394 -18.49 -9.00 43.71
CA TRP A 394 -18.10 -9.62 42.45
C TRP A 394 -16.89 -8.95 41.86
N PHE A 395 -16.87 -7.61 41.81
CA PHE A 395 -15.75 -6.87 41.23
C PHE A 395 -14.44 -7.24 41.91
N ILE A 396 -14.37 -7.16 43.25
CA ILE A 396 -13.17 -7.47 44.02
C ILE A 396 -12.80 -8.95 43.87
N SER A 397 -13.78 -9.88 43.91
CA SER A 397 -13.50 -11.31 43.80
C SER A 397 -12.93 -11.69 42.43
N LEU A 398 -13.50 -11.16 41.35
CA LEU A 398 -13.05 -11.43 39.98
C LEU A 398 -11.74 -10.70 39.67
N TYR A 399 -11.62 -9.42 40.05
CA TYR A 399 -10.41 -8.65 39.84
C TYR A 399 -9.22 -9.22 40.59
N SER A 400 -9.38 -9.65 41.85
CA SER A 400 -8.27 -10.25 42.62
C SER A 400 -7.64 -11.46 41.92
N PHE A 401 -8.44 -12.22 41.18
CA PHE A 401 -7.99 -13.37 40.41
C PHE A 401 -7.33 -12.96 39.09
N LEU A 402 -7.95 -12.02 38.36
CA LEU A 402 -7.36 -11.47 37.15
C LEU A 402 -6.03 -10.76 37.44
N PHE A 403 -5.92 -10.04 38.55
CA PHE A 403 -4.69 -9.39 39.02
C PHE A 403 -3.55 -10.41 39.23
N LEU A 404 -3.84 -11.53 39.90
CA LEU A 404 -2.86 -12.60 40.02
C LEU A 404 -2.48 -13.15 38.63
N SER A 405 -3.44 -13.38 37.74
CA SER A 405 -3.17 -13.86 36.39
C SER A 405 -2.32 -12.85 35.59
N GLY A 406 -2.59 -11.55 35.72
CA GLY A 406 -1.89 -10.45 35.06
C GLY A 406 -0.44 -10.35 35.52
N LEU A 407 -0.21 -10.51 36.83
CA LEU A 407 1.12 -10.63 37.41
C LEU A 407 1.92 -11.77 36.77
N PHE A 408 1.38 -12.99 36.70
CA PHE A 408 2.11 -14.10 36.08
C PHE A 408 2.25 -13.98 34.56
N CYS A 409 1.27 -13.39 33.87
CA CYS A 409 1.38 -13.10 32.43
C CYS A 409 2.47 -12.07 32.15
N SER A 410 2.65 -11.06 33.01
CA SER A 410 3.72 -10.07 32.86
C SER A 410 5.11 -10.70 33.03
N LEU A 411 5.25 -11.63 33.99
CA LEU A 411 6.50 -12.35 34.22
C LEU A 411 6.85 -13.28 33.05
N THR A 412 5.86 -13.97 32.46
CA THR A 412 6.11 -14.80 31.27
C THR A 412 6.34 -13.95 30.02
N ALA A 413 5.66 -12.80 29.89
CA ALA A 413 5.84 -11.87 28.78
C ALA A 413 7.20 -11.16 28.80
N ASP A 414 7.86 -11.03 29.95
CA ASP A 414 9.22 -10.48 30.05
C ASP A 414 10.23 -11.28 29.20
N ALA A 415 10.12 -12.62 29.23
CA ALA A 415 10.90 -13.49 28.35
C ALA A 415 10.55 -13.33 26.86
N LEU A 416 9.30 -12.92 26.56
CA LEU A 416 8.85 -12.66 25.20
C LEU A 416 9.36 -11.31 24.70
N PHE A 417 9.36 -10.24 25.51
CA PHE A 417 9.69 -8.87 25.11
C PHE A 417 10.95 -8.34 25.80
N ALA A 418 12.12 -8.76 25.30
CA ALA A 418 13.41 -8.48 25.94
C ALA A 418 13.78 -6.98 26.06
N ASN A 419 13.19 -6.12 25.23
CA ASN A 419 13.45 -4.67 25.24
C ASN A 419 12.43 -3.89 26.09
N SER A 420 11.42 -4.57 26.64
CA SER A 420 10.36 -3.92 27.43
C SER A 420 10.67 -4.02 28.91
N GLU A 421 10.38 -2.96 29.66
CA GLU A 421 10.44 -3.02 31.12
C GLU A 421 9.25 -3.84 31.66
N TRP A 422 9.53 -4.78 32.58
CA TRP A 422 8.52 -5.62 33.20
C TRP A 422 7.34 -4.84 33.81
N VAL A 423 7.61 -3.67 34.43
CA VAL A 423 6.57 -2.82 35.04
C VAL A 423 5.56 -2.33 33.99
N LEU A 424 6.02 -1.99 32.78
CA LEU A 424 5.14 -1.56 31.70
C LEU A 424 4.28 -2.73 31.19
N LEU A 425 4.86 -3.92 31.08
CA LEU A 425 4.11 -5.14 30.73
C LEU A 425 3.05 -5.45 31.79
N PHE A 426 3.39 -5.33 33.07
CA PHE A 426 2.45 -5.50 34.17
C PHE A 426 1.27 -4.52 34.08
N VAL A 427 1.55 -3.23 33.92
CA VAL A 427 0.51 -2.20 33.76
C VAL A 427 -0.37 -2.49 32.53
N PHE A 428 0.24 -2.93 31.42
CA PHE A 428 -0.48 -3.30 30.20
C PHE A 428 -1.50 -4.42 30.44
N PHE A 429 -1.10 -5.53 31.08
CA PHE A 429 -2.01 -6.63 31.38
C PHE A 429 -3.11 -6.22 32.37
N GLU A 430 -2.77 -5.46 33.43
CA GLU A 430 -3.75 -5.03 34.43
C GLU A 430 -4.82 -4.10 33.86
N VAL A 431 -4.43 -3.12 33.04
CA VAL A 431 -5.39 -2.21 32.39
C VAL A 431 -6.27 -2.99 31.42
N SER A 432 -5.70 -3.93 30.67
CA SER A 432 -6.45 -4.78 29.73
C SER A 432 -7.47 -5.64 30.47
N TYR A 433 -7.09 -6.28 31.57
CA TYR A 433 -7.99 -7.13 32.36
C TYR A 433 -9.06 -6.32 33.08
N LEU A 434 -8.74 -5.12 33.55
CA LEU A 434 -9.71 -4.21 34.13
C LEU A 434 -10.77 -3.80 33.08
N ALA A 435 -10.34 -3.47 31.86
CA ALA A 435 -11.26 -3.15 30.77
C ALA A 435 -12.15 -4.35 30.39
N SER A 436 -11.58 -5.55 30.27
CA SER A 436 -12.35 -6.77 30.03
C SER A 436 -13.34 -7.08 31.15
N LEU A 437 -12.96 -6.85 32.42
CA LEU A 437 -13.85 -7.05 33.56
C LEU A 437 -15.03 -6.07 33.52
N MET A 438 -14.82 -4.80 33.17
CA MET A 438 -15.92 -3.84 33.00
C MET A 438 -16.88 -4.28 31.89
N PHE A 439 -16.35 -4.80 30.78
CA PHE A 439 -17.16 -5.38 29.71
C PHE A 439 -18.00 -6.56 30.20
N VAL A 440 -17.43 -7.45 31.01
CA VAL A 440 -18.17 -8.56 31.66
C VAL A 440 -19.38 -8.06 32.45
N PHE A 441 -19.23 -6.97 33.21
CA PHE A 441 -20.36 -6.40 33.97
C PHE A 441 -21.46 -5.84 33.06
N VAL A 442 -21.10 -5.22 31.93
CA VAL A 442 -22.06 -4.74 30.93
C VAL A 442 -22.82 -5.90 30.31
N VAL A 443 -22.12 -6.93 29.84
CA VAL A 443 -22.75 -8.14 29.27
C VAL A 443 -23.66 -8.79 30.33
N ALA A 444 -23.16 -9.00 31.54
CA ALA A 444 -23.93 -9.60 32.61
C ALA A 444 -25.17 -8.77 32.97
N ALA A 445 -25.18 -7.44 32.77
CA ALA A 445 -26.35 -6.60 32.96
C ALA A 445 -27.49 -6.92 31.99
N CYS A 446 -27.17 -7.21 30.72
CA CYS A 446 -28.15 -7.43 29.65
C CYS A 446 -28.80 -8.82 29.65
N PHE A 447 -28.21 -9.82 30.32
CA PHE A 447 -28.67 -11.21 30.27
C PHE A 447 -29.17 -11.75 31.61
N SER A 448 -30.15 -12.66 31.53
CA SER A 448 -30.75 -13.36 32.67
C SER A 448 -30.49 -14.87 32.70
N ARG A 449 -30.02 -15.46 31.59
CA ARG A 449 -29.66 -16.88 31.47
C ARG A 449 -28.17 -17.03 31.20
N GLY A 450 -27.47 -17.83 32.01
CA GLY A 450 -26.01 -17.95 31.97
C GLY A 450 -25.48 -18.44 30.63
N THR A 451 -26.09 -19.48 30.06
CA THR A 451 -25.63 -20.07 28.78
C THR A 451 -25.69 -19.08 27.61
N ARG A 452 -26.71 -18.21 27.56
CA ARG A 452 -26.84 -17.22 26.49
C ARG A 452 -25.86 -16.08 26.65
N ALA A 453 -25.63 -15.64 27.89
CA ALA A 453 -24.68 -14.57 28.18
C ALA A 453 -23.25 -14.96 27.77
N VAL A 454 -22.84 -16.18 28.07
CA VAL A 454 -21.51 -16.72 27.75
C VAL A 454 -21.31 -16.96 26.24
N LEU A 455 -22.37 -17.18 25.48
CA LEU A 455 -22.27 -17.33 24.03
C LEU A 455 -22.12 -15.99 23.31
N VAL A 456 -22.64 -14.91 23.92
CA VAL A 456 -22.65 -13.57 23.31
C VAL A 456 -21.45 -12.73 23.76
N GLY A 457 -21.09 -12.80 25.04
CA GLY A 457 -19.90 -12.14 25.59
C GLY A 457 -18.73 -13.09 25.65
#